data_AF-A0AAJ1W8R6-F1
#
_entry.id   AF-A0AAJ1W8R6-F1
#
_cell.length_a   1.000
_cell.length_b   1.000
_cell.length_c   1.000
_cell.angle_alpha   90.00
_cell.angle_beta   90.00
_cell.angle_gamma   90.00
#
_symmetry.space_group_name_H-M   'P 1'
#
loop_
_entity.id
_entity.type
_entity.pdbx_description
1 polymer ?
#
loop_
_entity_poly.entity_id
_entity_poly.type
_entity_poly.pdbx_seq_one_letter_code
_entity_poly.pdbx_strand_id
1 'polypeptide(L)'
;MTAVVVEGSVGVVSRSVAEALAAGVAAGAVVCAALSDGPVPGWLVVEEIAADGAERQCAVVRLDGCSVVSAGPVTEVKVAGDPVPTEGEMPAWASALAASFWAARRARSEAETARSALARHQARLAGIEEAAHEYADANSLCERFDEFMVEQGLRPRSREYLCVVDATVRVRIAASGRNGDAAAGEITDEMVADAVAGLGVRLLADAIQDHDVVDVEEA
;
A
#
# COMPACT_ATOMS: atom_id res chain seq x y z
N MET A 1 -39.17 19.38 57.57
CA MET A 1 -37.86 20.04 57.69
C MET A 1 -37.02 19.55 56.52
N THR A 2 -36.56 20.49 55.71
CA THR A 2 -36.12 20.35 54.31
C THR A 2 -34.88 19.46 54.14
N ALA A 3 -34.99 18.50 53.24
CA ALA A 3 -33.85 17.86 52.59
C ALA A 3 -33.18 18.90 51.68
N VAL A 4 -31.88 19.11 51.87
CA VAL A 4 -31.03 19.80 50.89
C VAL A 4 -30.10 18.76 50.32
N VAL A 5 -30.43 18.37 49.09
CA VAL A 5 -29.62 17.54 48.20
C VAL A 5 -28.40 18.36 47.80
N VAL A 6 -27.20 17.91 48.15
CA VAL A 6 -25.95 18.46 47.60
C VAL A 6 -25.66 17.70 46.31
N GLU A 7 -26.39 18.04 45.25
CA GLU A 7 -26.00 17.72 43.87
C GLU A 7 -24.94 18.74 43.44
N GLY A 8 -23.72 18.50 43.87
CA GLY A 8 -22.54 19.17 43.36
C GLY A 8 -21.93 18.34 42.24
N SER A 9 -22.47 18.42 41.02
CA SER A 9 -21.75 18.04 39.81
C SER A 9 -20.62 19.05 39.62
N VAL A 10 -19.51 18.87 40.34
CA VAL A 10 -18.26 19.58 40.08
C VAL A 10 -17.76 19.04 38.75
N GLY A 11 -18.04 19.76 37.66
CA GLY A 11 -17.45 19.47 36.37
C GLY A 11 -15.94 19.41 36.55
N VAL A 12 -15.36 18.24 36.31
CA VAL A 12 -13.92 18.05 36.41
C VAL A 12 -13.28 18.98 35.38
N VAL A 13 -12.73 20.10 35.85
CA VAL A 13 -12.09 21.08 34.98
C VAL A 13 -10.84 20.41 34.39
N SER A 14 -10.88 20.14 33.10
CA SER A 14 -9.73 19.65 32.35
C SER A 14 -8.94 20.84 31.80
N ARG A 15 -7.63 20.84 32.00
CA ARG A 15 -6.68 21.83 31.46
C ARG A 15 -5.56 21.13 30.71
N SER A 16 -4.89 21.83 29.81
CA SER A 16 -3.67 21.30 29.19
C SER A 16 -2.56 21.12 30.23
N VAL A 17 -1.60 20.25 29.96
CA VAL A 17 -0.40 20.11 30.79
C VAL A 17 0.36 21.44 30.83
N ALA A 18 0.44 22.18 29.72
CA ALA A 18 1.05 23.51 29.68
C ALA A 18 0.41 24.49 30.68
N GLU A 19 -0.93 24.54 30.74
CA GLU A 19 -1.65 25.37 31.72
C GLU A 19 -1.47 24.87 33.16
N ALA A 20 -1.42 23.55 33.36
CA ALA A 20 -1.15 22.97 34.68
C ALA A 20 0.25 23.34 35.19
N LEU A 21 1.27 23.25 34.33
CA LEU A 21 2.65 23.67 34.65
C LEU A 21 2.70 25.16 34.97
N ALA A 22 2.02 26.01 34.19
CA ALA A 22 1.94 27.45 34.45
C ALA A 22 1.22 27.79 35.77
N ALA A 23 0.26 26.95 36.17
CA ALA A 23 -0.44 27.05 37.46
C ALA A 23 0.36 26.47 38.65
N GLY A 24 1.59 26.00 38.42
CA GLY A 24 2.49 25.53 39.48
C GLY A 24 2.47 24.01 39.74
N VAL A 25 1.83 23.22 38.88
CA VAL A 25 1.95 21.75 38.93
C VAL A 25 3.36 21.37 38.52
N ALA A 26 4.08 20.66 39.39
CA ALA A 26 5.45 20.22 39.09
C ALA A 26 5.47 19.01 38.15
N ALA A 27 6.50 18.94 37.30
CA ALA A 27 6.87 17.68 36.67
C ALA A 27 7.24 16.67 37.76
N GLY A 28 6.77 15.43 37.62
CA GLY A 28 6.87 14.39 38.65
C GLY A 28 5.74 14.40 39.68
N ALA A 29 4.74 15.29 39.58
CA ALA A 29 3.54 15.19 40.40
C ALA A 29 2.58 14.10 39.90
N VAL A 30 1.74 13.57 40.79
CA VAL A 30 0.63 12.69 40.40
C VAL A 30 -0.55 13.55 39.94
N VAL A 31 -1.01 13.31 38.71
CA VAL A 31 -2.13 14.00 38.08
C VAL A 31 -3.11 12.98 37.51
N CYS A 32 -4.35 13.41 37.26
CA CYS A 32 -5.31 12.58 36.56
C CYS A 32 -5.30 12.92 35.07
N ALA A 33 -4.94 11.96 34.20
CA ALA A 33 -5.13 12.11 32.76
C ALA A 33 -6.62 12.18 32.44
N ALA A 34 -7.06 13.19 31.68
CA ALA A 34 -8.45 13.32 31.27
C ALA A 34 -8.72 12.48 30.01
N LEU A 35 -9.25 11.27 30.19
CA LEU A 35 -9.61 10.35 29.10
C LEU A 35 -11.13 10.29 28.90
N SER A 36 -11.55 9.76 27.76
CA SER A 36 -12.97 9.48 27.46
C SER A 36 -13.61 8.52 28.46
N ASP A 37 -12.83 7.56 28.94
CA ASP A 37 -13.31 6.47 29.82
C ASP A 37 -13.22 6.86 31.32
N GLY A 38 -12.87 8.12 31.59
CA GLY A 38 -12.75 8.68 32.93
C GLY A 38 -11.31 9.10 33.28
N PRO A 39 -11.15 9.92 34.33
CA PRO A 39 -9.85 10.38 34.78
C PRO A 39 -9.01 9.23 35.35
N VAL A 40 -7.78 9.08 34.90
CA VAL A 40 -6.85 8.02 35.36
C VAL A 40 -5.64 8.65 36.06
N PRO A 41 -5.35 8.30 37.33
CA PRO A 41 -4.21 8.85 38.05
C PRO A 41 -2.88 8.28 37.54
N GLY A 42 -1.87 9.13 37.45
CA GLY A 42 -0.53 8.76 37.02
C GLY A 42 0.51 9.85 37.26
N TRP A 43 1.77 9.47 37.14
CA TRP A 43 2.92 10.38 37.21
C TRP A 43 2.98 11.25 35.96
N LEU A 44 3.00 12.57 36.15
CA LEU A 44 3.23 13.53 35.08
C LEU A 44 4.73 13.58 34.76
N VAL A 45 5.13 13.02 33.63
CA VAL A 45 6.48 13.13 33.11
C VAL A 45 6.49 14.19 32.01
N VAL A 46 7.41 15.14 32.09
CA VAL A 46 7.62 16.16 31.07
C VAL A 46 9.05 16.03 30.55
N GLU A 47 9.21 16.08 29.24
CA GLU A 47 10.51 16.06 28.58
C GLU A 47 11.31 17.29 29.02
N GLU A 48 12.50 17.08 29.58
CA GLU A 48 13.33 18.16 30.14
C GLU A 48 13.89 19.09 29.05
N ILE A 49 14.31 18.49 27.93
CA ILE A 49 14.92 19.18 26.80
C ILE A 49 14.18 18.75 25.54
N ALA A 50 13.45 19.68 24.92
CA ALA A 50 12.92 19.45 23.58
C ALA A 50 14.07 19.53 22.57
N ALA A 51 13.94 18.79 21.46
CA ALA A 51 14.81 19.02 20.30
C ALA A 51 14.63 20.47 19.79
N ASP A 52 15.68 21.07 19.21
CA ASP A 52 15.66 22.47 18.75
C ASP A 52 14.42 22.78 17.91
N GLY A 53 13.62 23.75 18.38
CA GLY A 53 12.38 24.20 17.73
C GLY A 53 11.17 23.28 17.88
N ALA A 54 11.28 22.15 18.58
CA ALA A 54 10.17 21.24 18.85
C ALA A 54 9.44 21.59 20.14
N GLU A 55 8.14 21.29 20.18
CA GLU A 55 7.35 21.42 21.41
C GLU A 55 7.70 20.30 22.39
N ARG A 56 7.84 20.65 23.68
CA ARG A 56 8.11 19.70 24.77
C ARG A 56 7.02 18.64 24.81
N GLN A 57 7.45 17.38 24.94
CA GLN A 57 6.52 16.27 25.14
C GLN A 57 6.20 16.07 26.62
N CYS A 58 5.04 15.50 26.89
CA CYS A 58 4.68 15.01 28.21
C CYS A 58 3.98 13.65 28.10
N ALA A 59 3.93 12.96 29.22
CA ALA A 59 3.28 11.68 29.37
C ALA A 59 2.71 11.57 30.78
N VAL A 60 1.55 10.94 30.90
CA VAL A 60 1.00 10.49 32.18
C VAL A 60 1.21 8.99 32.26
N VAL A 61 2.01 8.55 33.22
CA VAL A 61 2.37 7.14 33.41
C VAL A 61 1.58 6.57 34.57
N ARG A 62 0.92 5.42 34.39
CA ARG A 62 0.14 4.81 35.48
C ARG A 62 0.99 4.56 36.71
N LEU A 63 0.37 4.69 37.88
CA LEU A 63 1.00 4.39 39.17
C LEU A 63 1.39 2.91 39.33
N ASP A 64 0.75 2.02 38.57
CA ASP A 64 1.08 0.57 38.50
C ASP A 64 2.40 0.27 37.77
N GLY A 65 2.98 1.27 37.09
CA GLY A 65 4.24 1.15 36.36
C GLY A 65 4.19 0.32 35.08
N CYS A 66 3.00 -0.07 34.62
CA CYS A 66 2.86 -0.98 33.50
C CYS A 66 2.62 -0.26 32.16
N SER A 67 2.21 1.01 32.16
CA SER A 67 1.79 1.67 30.92
C SER A 67 1.79 3.20 30.96
N VAL A 68 1.96 3.80 29.78
CA VAL A 68 1.69 5.21 29.51
C VAL A 68 0.21 5.36 29.16
N VAL A 69 -0.49 6.22 29.90
CA VAL A 69 -1.94 6.45 29.78
C VAL A 69 -2.26 7.45 28.68
N SER A 70 -1.48 8.53 28.63
CA SER A 70 -1.63 9.61 27.68
C SER A 70 -0.27 10.23 27.42
N ALA A 71 0.05 10.55 26.18
CA ALA A 71 1.33 11.16 25.83
C ALA A 71 1.23 11.96 24.52
N GLY A 72 1.94 13.09 24.49
CA GLY A 72 1.94 14.02 23.38
C GLY A 72 2.51 15.39 23.78
N PRO A 73 2.32 16.41 22.94
CA PRO A 73 2.75 17.77 23.24
C PRO A 73 2.10 18.31 24.52
N VAL A 74 2.82 19.14 25.28
CA VAL A 74 2.32 19.72 26.54
C VAL A 74 1.06 20.58 26.34
N THR A 75 0.85 21.15 25.16
CA THR A 75 -0.37 21.91 24.82
C THR A 75 -1.59 21.02 24.54
N GLU A 76 -1.38 19.78 24.10
CA GLU A 76 -2.47 18.88 23.68
C GLU A 76 -2.93 17.92 24.78
N VAL A 77 -1.99 17.43 25.60
CA VAL A 77 -2.32 16.47 26.66
C VAL A 77 -3.13 17.18 27.76
N LYS A 78 -4.29 16.60 28.09
CA LYS A 78 -5.20 17.13 29.11
C LYS A 78 -5.09 16.39 30.42
N VAL A 79 -5.06 17.17 31.51
CA VAL A 79 -5.12 16.69 32.89
C VAL A 79 -6.34 17.28 33.60
N ALA A 80 -6.89 16.51 34.52
CA ALA A 80 -8.10 16.78 35.27
C ALA A 80 -7.76 17.08 36.73
N GLY A 81 -8.35 18.15 37.26
CA GLY A 81 -8.27 18.50 38.69
C GLY A 81 -6.91 19.00 39.15
N ASP A 82 -6.74 19.01 40.48
CA ASP A 82 -5.50 19.38 41.15
C ASP A 82 -4.60 18.16 41.37
N PRO A 83 -3.28 18.36 41.55
CA PRO A 83 -2.35 17.27 41.81
C PRO A 83 -2.78 16.45 43.03
N VAL A 84 -2.71 15.13 42.90
CA VAL A 84 -3.01 14.23 44.01
C VAL A 84 -1.83 14.26 44.99
N PRO A 85 -2.05 14.62 46.26
CA PRO A 85 -0.99 14.57 47.26
C PRO A 85 -0.44 13.14 47.36
N THR A 86 0.87 13.00 47.20
CA THR A 86 1.55 11.71 47.29
C THR A 86 2.77 11.84 48.18
N GLU A 87 2.97 10.86 49.06
CA GLU A 87 4.06 10.86 50.06
C GLU A 87 5.41 10.40 49.49
N GLY A 88 5.56 10.33 48.16
CA GLY A 88 6.76 9.80 47.50
C GLY A 88 7.20 10.63 46.31
N GLU A 89 8.51 10.65 46.08
CA GLU A 89 9.09 11.17 44.85
C GLU A 89 8.75 10.27 43.66
N MET A 90 8.68 10.87 42.46
CA MET A 90 8.44 10.11 41.23
C MET A 90 9.53 9.04 41.05
N PRO A 91 9.15 7.76 40.88
CA PRO A 91 10.12 6.72 40.63
C PRO A 91 10.85 6.89 39.29
N ALA A 92 12.14 6.57 39.25
CA ALA A 92 12.98 6.68 38.04
C ALA A 92 12.47 5.84 36.85
N TRP A 93 11.70 4.77 37.09
CA TRP A 93 11.10 3.98 36.00
C TRP A 93 10.03 4.76 35.23
N ALA A 94 9.37 5.75 35.84
CA ALA A 94 8.29 6.50 35.20
C ALA A 94 8.85 7.38 34.08
N SER A 95 9.94 8.09 34.34
CA SER A 95 10.64 8.90 33.34
C SER A 95 11.25 8.02 32.24
N ALA A 96 11.84 6.88 32.60
CA ALA A 96 12.39 5.93 31.63
C ALA A 96 11.30 5.37 30.69
N LEU A 97 10.12 5.02 31.23
CA LEU A 97 9.01 4.50 30.43
C LEU A 97 8.47 5.56 29.47
N ALA A 98 8.26 6.80 29.94
CA ALA A 98 7.84 7.93 29.10
C ALA A 98 8.86 8.21 27.98
N ALA A 99 10.15 8.24 28.30
CA ALA A 99 11.21 8.47 27.32
C ALA A 99 11.25 7.37 26.24
N SER A 100 11.12 6.10 26.65
CA SER A 100 11.06 4.96 25.71
C SER A 100 9.84 5.04 24.78
N PHE A 101 8.70 5.48 25.32
CA PHE A 101 7.47 5.65 24.55
C PHE A 101 7.61 6.77 23.50
N TRP A 102 8.16 7.93 23.88
CA TRP A 102 8.41 9.02 22.93
C TRP A 102 9.41 8.61 21.84
N ALA A 103 10.49 7.92 22.21
CA ALA A 103 11.47 7.42 21.25
C ALA A 103 10.85 6.43 20.25
N ALA A 104 10.06 5.47 20.72
CA ALA A 104 9.35 4.52 19.85
C ALA A 104 8.36 5.21 18.92
N ARG A 105 7.61 6.22 19.43
CA ARG A 105 6.67 7.01 18.62
C ARG A 105 7.40 7.81 17.53
N ARG A 106 8.51 8.49 17.86
CA ARG A 106 9.34 9.22 16.90
C ARG A 106 9.89 8.29 15.81
N ALA A 107 10.50 7.18 16.20
CA ALA A 107 11.05 6.20 15.27
C ALA A 107 9.97 5.64 14.32
N ARG A 108 8.76 5.37 14.82
CA ARG A 108 7.64 4.92 13.99
C ARG A 108 7.19 6.00 13.00
N SER A 109 7.07 7.24 13.46
CA SER A 109 6.71 8.38 12.61
C SER A 109 7.73 8.59 11.49
N GLU A 110 9.03 8.60 11.83
CA GLU A 110 10.11 8.74 10.86
C GLU A 110 10.10 7.62 9.83
N ALA A 111 9.91 6.37 10.28
CA ALA A 111 9.82 5.22 9.38
C ALA A 111 8.61 5.32 8.43
N GLU A 112 7.47 5.81 8.89
CA GLU A 112 6.27 6.00 8.06
C GLU A 112 6.44 7.15 7.05
N THR A 113 7.05 8.28 7.47
CA THR A 113 7.43 9.37 6.57
C THR A 113 8.42 8.90 5.50
N ALA A 114 9.43 8.11 5.88
CA ALA A 114 10.41 7.58 4.94
C ALA A 114 9.76 6.60 3.93
N ARG A 115 8.91 5.69 4.39
CA ARG A 115 8.19 4.75 3.52
C ARG A 115 7.27 5.48 2.54
N SER A 116 6.50 6.45 3.01
CA SER A 116 5.61 7.24 2.15
C SER A 116 6.37 8.12 1.15
N ALA A 117 7.53 8.67 1.52
CA ALA A 117 8.39 9.39 0.60
C ALA A 117 8.95 8.47 -0.51
N LEU A 118 9.41 7.26 -0.14
CA LEU A 118 9.90 6.27 -1.10
C LEU A 118 8.79 5.84 -2.07
N ALA A 119 7.60 5.52 -1.56
CA ALA A 119 6.47 5.12 -2.38
C ALA A 119 6.06 6.21 -3.39
N ARG A 120 6.00 7.48 -2.95
CA ARG A 120 5.73 8.61 -3.86
C ARG A 120 6.81 8.77 -4.93
N HIS A 121 8.08 8.58 -4.57
CA HIS A 121 9.18 8.67 -5.52
C HIS A 121 9.11 7.56 -6.58
N GLN A 122 8.83 6.33 -6.16
CA GLN A 122 8.66 5.18 -7.07
C GLN A 122 7.48 5.39 -8.01
N ALA A 123 6.33 5.83 -7.50
CA ALA A 123 5.17 6.15 -8.33
C ALA A 123 5.48 7.26 -9.36
N ARG A 124 6.26 8.27 -8.96
CA ARG A 124 6.69 9.32 -9.88
C ARG A 124 7.59 8.77 -11.00
N LEU A 125 8.53 7.89 -10.66
CA LEU A 125 9.42 7.29 -11.67
C LEU A 125 8.65 6.41 -12.65
N ALA A 126 7.75 5.56 -12.15
CA ALA A 126 6.89 4.74 -13.01
C ALA A 126 6.03 5.61 -13.95
N GLY A 127 5.47 6.73 -13.45
CA GLY A 127 4.73 7.66 -14.30
C GLY A 127 5.60 8.37 -15.34
N ILE A 128 6.87 8.63 -15.05
CA ILE A 128 7.82 9.20 -16.03
C ILE A 128 8.18 8.16 -17.10
N GLU A 129 8.39 6.91 -16.70
CA GLU A 129 8.67 5.79 -17.60
C GLU A 129 7.50 5.56 -18.56
N GLU A 130 6.28 5.47 -18.03
CA GLU A 130 5.07 5.34 -18.84
C GLU A 130 4.92 6.51 -19.82
N ALA A 131 5.04 7.75 -19.34
CA ALA A 131 4.97 8.94 -20.20
C ALA A 131 6.08 8.96 -21.27
N ALA A 132 7.25 8.39 -20.97
CA ALA A 132 8.34 8.27 -21.93
C ALA A 132 8.03 7.22 -23.01
N HIS A 133 7.41 6.08 -22.63
CA HIS A 133 6.93 5.07 -23.58
C HIS A 133 5.82 5.65 -24.47
N GLU A 134 4.79 6.25 -23.87
CA GLU A 134 3.71 6.93 -24.62
C GLU A 134 4.27 7.98 -25.59
N TYR A 135 5.23 8.80 -25.15
CA TYR A 135 5.86 9.79 -26.01
C TYR A 135 6.67 9.14 -27.14
N ALA A 136 7.43 8.08 -26.85
CA ALA A 136 8.23 7.38 -27.85
C ALA A 136 7.35 6.76 -28.92
N ASP A 137 6.23 6.14 -28.53
CA ASP A 137 5.28 5.50 -29.43
C ASP A 137 4.52 6.55 -30.24
N ALA A 138 4.04 7.63 -29.61
CA ALA A 138 3.34 8.73 -30.29
C ALA A 138 4.20 9.45 -31.35
N ASN A 139 5.53 9.35 -31.25
CA ASN A 139 6.46 9.95 -32.21
C ASN A 139 7.17 8.91 -33.09
N SER A 140 6.75 7.63 -33.03
CA SER A 140 7.38 6.51 -33.74
C SER A 140 8.90 6.48 -33.58
N LEU A 141 9.43 6.88 -32.41
CA LEU A 141 10.88 7.09 -32.24
C LEU A 141 11.66 5.79 -32.46
N CYS A 142 11.08 4.67 -32.03
CA CYS A 142 11.68 3.36 -32.22
C CYS A 142 11.67 2.94 -33.69
N GLU A 143 10.53 3.04 -34.37
CA GLU A 143 10.40 2.70 -35.79
C GLU A 143 11.33 3.57 -36.63
N ARG A 144 11.34 4.88 -36.41
CA ARG A 144 12.21 5.83 -37.11
C ARG A 144 13.70 5.55 -36.91
N PHE A 145 14.08 5.09 -35.71
CA PHE A 145 15.45 4.65 -35.45
C PHE A 145 15.80 3.41 -36.27
N ASP A 146 14.91 2.42 -36.29
CA ASP A 146 15.12 1.18 -37.02
C ASP A 146 15.10 1.40 -38.55
N GLU A 147 14.23 2.28 -39.07
CA GLU A 147 14.23 2.75 -40.46
C GLU A 147 15.56 3.41 -40.83
N PHE A 148 16.05 4.34 -40.01
CA PHE A 148 17.34 4.99 -40.22
C PHE A 148 18.48 3.97 -40.28
N MET A 149 18.48 2.96 -39.41
CA MET A 149 19.49 1.89 -39.43
C MET A 149 19.45 1.10 -40.74
N VAL A 150 18.25 0.75 -41.22
CA VAL A 150 18.07 0.06 -42.51
C VAL A 150 18.57 0.92 -43.69
N GLU A 151 18.28 2.23 -43.69
CA GLU A 151 18.79 3.16 -44.72
C GLU A 151 20.32 3.23 -44.75
N GLN A 152 20.99 3.09 -43.60
CA GLN A 152 22.45 3.04 -43.50
C GLN A 152 23.03 1.64 -43.79
N GLY A 153 22.20 0.65 -44.14
CA GLY A 153 22.61 -0.73 -44.38
C GLY A 153 23.01 -1.49 -43.11
N LEU A 154 22.58 -1.00 -41.94
CA LEU A 154 22.82 -1.63 -40.64
C LEU A 154 21.62 -2.50 -40.22
N ARG A 155 21.86 -3.43 -39.30
CA ARG A 155 20.80 -4.30 -38.78
C ARG A 155 19.94 -3.53 -37.77
N PRO A 156 18.61 -3.45 -37.94
CA PRO A 156 17.71 -2.88 -36.94
C PRO A 156 17.59 -3.81 -35.72
N ARG A 157 16.92 -3.34 -34.67
CA ARG A 157 16.64 -4.14 -33.48
C ARG A 157 15.66 -5.27 -33.80
N SER A 158 15.89 -6.45 -33.24
CA SER A 158 14.98 -7.60 -33.37
C SER A 158 13.88 -7.50 -32.32
N ARG A 159 12.62 -7.61 -32.75
CA ARG A 159 11.45 -7.76 -31.87
C ARG A 159 10.82 -9.13 -32.09
N GLU A 160 10.25 -9.68 -31.03
CA GLU A 160 9.49 -10.94 -31.08
C GLU A 160 8.01 -10.58 -31.27
N TYR A 161 7.39 -11.21 -32.25
CA TYR A 161 5.96 -11.05 -32.53
C TYR A 161 5.31 -12.43 -32.55
N LEU A 162 4.09 -12.51 -32.03
CA LEU A 162 3.22 -13.67 -32.16
C LEU A 162 2.26 -13.42 -33.31
N CYS A 163 2.36 -14.24 -34.36
CA CYS A 163 1.45 -14.17 -35.50
C CYS A 163 0.36 -15.25 -35.37
N VAL A 164 -0.90 -14.84 -35.41
CA VAL A 164 -2.04 -15.75 -35.55
C VAL A 164 -2.26 -16.03 -37.02
N VAL A 165 -2.29 -17.32 -37.39
CA VAL A 165 -2.39 -17.76 -38.78
C VAL A 165 -3.63 -18.64 -38.96
N ASP A 166 -4.51 -18.23 -39.87
CA ASP A 166 -5.57 -19.08 -40.37
C ASP A 166 -5.03 -19.89 -41.55
N ALA A 167 -5.16 -21.22 -41.48
CA ALA A 167 -4.69 -22.11 -42.53
C ALA A 167 -5.86 -22.97 -43.05
N THR A 168 -6.03 -22.99 -44.37
CA THR A 168 -7.01 -23.88 -45.00
C THR A 168 -6.35 -25.23 -45.31
N VAL A 169 -6.79 -26.27 -44.60
CA VAL A 169 -6.27 -27.63 -44.74
C VAL A 169 -7.22 -28.50 -45.54
N ARG A 170 -6.72 -29.15 -46.60
CA ARG A 170 -7.51 -30.10 -47.40
C ARG A 170 -7.24 -31.55 -46.98
N VAL A 171 -8.24 -32.20 -46.42
CA VAL A 171 -8.20 -33.64 -46.06
C VAL A 171 -8.96 -34.50 -47.05
N ARG A 172 -8.56 -35.77 -47.19
CA ARG A 172 -9.28 -36.78 -47.97
C ARG A 172 -9.84 -37.81 -47.01
N ILE A 173 -11.16 -37.94 -46.98
CA ILE A 173 -11.88 -38.86 -46.11
C ILE A 173 -12.61 -39.88 -46.99
N ALA A 174 -12.42 -41.15 -46.69
CA ALA A 174 -13.14 -42.22 -47.37
C ALA A 174 -14.52 -42.38 -46.72
N ALA A 175 -15.59 -42.16 -47.49
CA ALA A 175 -16.96 -42.41 -47.06
C ALA A 175 -17.66 -43.38 -48.02
N SER A 176 -18.57 -44.18 -47.48
CA SER A 176 -19.35 -45.16 -48.24
C SER A 176 -20.82 -44.73 -48.28
N GLY A 177 -21.42 -44.72 -49.46
CA GLY A 177 -22.81 -44.32 -49.66
C GLY A 177 -23.37 -44.93 -50.94
N ARG A 178 -24.70 -44.86 -51.10
CA ARG A 178 -25.37 -45.38 -52.32
C ARG A 178 -25.10 -44.51 -53.56
N ASN A 179 -24.64 -43.27 -53.36
CA ASN A 179 -24.15 -42.33 -54.37
C ASN A 179 -23.24 -41.28 -53.71
N GLY A 180 -22.65 -40.38 -54.50
CA GLY A 180 -21.73 -39.34 -54.00
C GLY A 180 -22.36 -38.38 -53.00
N ASP A 181 -23.60 -37.97 -53.22
CA ASP A 181 -24.31 -37.06 -52.31
C ASP A 181 -24.62 -37.73 -50.97
N ALA A 182 -25.01 -39.01 -50.98
CA ALA A 182 -25.21 -39.79 -49.77
C ALA A 182 -23.90 -40.03 -49.02
N ALA A 183 -22.77 -40.23 -49.72
CA ALA A 183 -21.46 -40.35 -49.07
C ALA A 183 -20.97 -39.02 -48.48
N ALA A 184 -21.30 -37.88 -49.10
CA ALA A 184 -20.96 -36.56 -48.59
C ALA A 184 -21.78 -36.21 -47.33
N GLY A 185 -23.05 -36.59 -47.28
CA GLY A 185 -23.93 -36.37 -46.12
C GLY A 185 -23.57 -37.16 -44.86
N GLU A 186 -22.70 -38.17 -44.98
CA GLU A 186 -22.19 -38.99 -43.86
C GLU A 186 -20.88 -38.42 -43.28
N ILE A 187 -20.30 -37.37 -43.88
CA ILE A 187 -19.09 -36.73 -43.36
C ILE A 187 -19.47 -35.87 -42.16
N THR A 188 -18.93 -36.21 -40.99
CA THR A 188 -19.10 -35.43 -39.75
C THR A 188 -17.85 -34.63 -39.41
N ASP A 189 -18.01 -33.61 -38.59
CA ASP A 189 -16.89 -32.78 -38.09
C ASP A 189 -15.85 -33.62 -37.33
N GLU A 190 -16.28 -34.68 -36.65
CA GLU A 190 -15.40 -35.62 -35.95
C GLU A 190 -14.52 -36.40 -36.93
N MET A 191 -15.08 -36.85 -38.06
CA MET A 191 -14.30 -37.50 -39.13
C MET A 191 -13.30 -36.53 -39.79
N VAL A 192 -13.64 -35.24 -39.87
CA VAL A 192 -12.74 -34.20 -40.37
C VAL A 192 -11.60 -33.96 -39.37
N ALA A 193 -11.91 -33.83 -38.07
CA ALA A 193 -10.92 -33.65 -37.02
C ALA A 193 -9.93 -34.84 -36.95
N ASP A 194 -10.44 -36.07 -37.02
CA ASP A 194 -9.61 -37.29 -37.06
C ASP A 194 -8.72 -37.34 -38.30
N ALA A 195 -9.24 -36.94 -39.46
CA ALA A 195 -8.46 -36.88 -40.69
C ALA A 195 -7.36 -35.81 -40.64
N VAL A 196 -7.61 -34.66 -40.00
CA VAL A 196 -6.59 -33.63 -39.76
C VAL A 196 -5.55 -34.12 -38.75
N ALA A 197 -5.96 -34.75 -37.65
CA ALA A 197 -5.06 -35.30 -36.64
C ALA A 197 -4.16 -36.43 -37.19
N GLY A 198 -4.69 -37.21 -38.15
CA GLY A 198 -3.95 -38.25 -38.87
C GLY A 198 -2.91 -37.73 -39.86
N LEU A 199 -2.96 -36.44 -40.26
CA LEU A 199 -1.92 -35.82 -41.07
C LEU A 199 -0.70 -35.54 -40.18
N GLY A 200 0.30 -36.43 -40.23
CA GLY A 200 1.61 -36.14 -39.64
C GLY A 200 2.22 -34.85 -40.19
N VAL A 201 3.13 -34.22 -39.44
CA VAL A 201 3.68 -32.86 -39.70
C VAL A 201 4.08 -32.60 -41.16
N ARG A 202 4.69 -33.58 -41.86
CA ARG A 202 5.07 -33.43 -43.29
C ARG A 202 3.87 -33.43 -44.24
N LEU A 203 2.85 -34.24 -43.96
CA LEU A 203 1.64 -34.30 -44.80
C LEU A 203 0.72 -33.11 -44.55
N LEU A 204 0.76 -32.54 -43.34
CA LEU A 204 0.04 -31.32 -43.01
C LEU A 204 0.60 -30.12 -43.79
N ALA A 205 1.93 -29.99 -43.87
CA ALA A 205 2.58 -28.93 -44.66
C ALA A 205 2.18 -28.99 -46.15
N ASP A 206 2.06 -30.19 -46.72
CA ASP A 206 1.59 -30.38 -48.10
C ASP A 206 0.07 -30.19 -48.27
N ALA A 207 -0.70 -30.29 -47.18
CA ALA A 207 -2.16 -30.16 -47.16
C ALA A 207 -2.64 -28.73 -46.89
N ILE A 208 -1.78 -27.87 -46.36
CA ILE A 208 -2.02 -26.42 -46.25
C ILE A 208 -1.96 -25.84 -47.65
N GLN A 209 -3.11 -25.42 -48.16
CA GLN A 209 -3.21 -24.89 -49.52
C GLN A 209 -3.01 -23.38 -49.59
N ASP A 210 -3.44 -22.70 -48.53
CA ASP A 210 -3.35 -21.27 -48.37
C ASP A 210 -3.33 -20.96 -46.87
N HIS A 211 -2.64 -19.89 -46.50
CA HIS A 211 -2.59 -19.40 -45.13
C HIS A 211 -2.60 -17.88 -45.15
N ASP A 212 -3.35 -17.29 -44.22
CA ASP A 212 -3.40 -15.85 -44.03
C ASP A 212 -3.01 -15.52 -42.59
N VAL A 213 -2.23 -14.46 -42.42
CA VAL A 213 -1.86 -13.96 -41.09
C VAL A 213 -2.96 -13.01 -40.67
N VAL A 214 -3.81 -13.47 -39.77
CA VAL A 214 -5.03 -12.77 -39.39
C VAL A 214 -4.75 -11.71 -38.33
N ASP A 215 -3.71 -11.94 -37.52
CA ASP A 215 -3.31 -11.00 -36.47
C ASP A 215 -1.82 -11.12 -36.14
N VAL A 216 -1.23 -10.01 -35.70
CA VAL A 216 0.17 -9.94 -35.26
C VAL A 216 0.23 -9.08 -34.00
N GLU A 217 0.53 -9.71 -32.87
CA GLU A 217 0.68 -9.04 -31.59
C GLU A 217 2.16 -9.04 -31.15
N GLU A 218 2.61 -7.99 -30.46
CA GLU A 218 3.94 -7.93 -29.85
C GLU A 218 3.97 -8.85 -28.61
N ALA A 219 5.01 -9.69 -28.50
CA ALA A 219 5.10 -10.77 -27.51
C ALA A 219 5.50 -10.29 -26.10
#